data_AF-D5T3W8-F1
#
_entry.id   AF-D5T3W8-F1
#
_cell.length_a   1.000
_cell.length_b   1.000
_cell.length_c   1.000
_cell.angle_alpha   90.00
_cell.angle_beta   90.00
_cell.angle_gamma   90.00
#
_symmetry.space_group_name_H-M   'P 1'
#
loop_
_entity.id
_entity.type
_entity.pdbx_description
1 polymer ?
#
loop_
_entity_poly.entity_id
_entity_poly.type
_entity_poly.pdbx_seq_one_letter_code
_entity_poly.pdbx_strand_id
1 'polypeptide(L)'
;MRWWHKLFNQKNKHQKIKSMGQLNAIHVARKSELPVIVAPVTGQLQKIDSDGEPVHSKNGFMMLPDGNNIMSPVAGIVAASDEQFLTIQNAHYHDVVVQLKTEETKLSRLATYAKGQQLHAGDLIGVAHATSHNVRVYVLFEDSVTPQLKYGAAYAGQNVWQYQEDATHGEK
;
A
#
# COMPACT_ATOMS: atom_id res chain seq x y z
N MET A 1 23.21 33.44 -39.48
CA MET A 1 23.08 31.98 -39.25
C MET A 1 22.34 31.77 -37.94
N ARG A 2 21.22 31.03 -37.95
CA ARG A 2 20.20 31.03 -36.87
C ARG A 2 20.57 30.05 -35.74
N TRP A 3 20.72 30.60 -34.53
CA TRP A 3 21.01 29.92 -33.25
C TRP A 3 20.04 28.77 -32.89
N TRP A 4 18.81 28.80 -33.40
CA TRP A 4 17.76 27.82 -33.12
C TRP A 4 18.02 26.40 -33.67
N HIS A 5 18.86 26.23 -34.69
CA HIS A 5 19.15 24.88 -35.22
C HIS A 5 20.03 24.02 -34.30
N LYS A 6 20.69 24.59 -33.29
CA LYS A 6 21.47 23.81 -32.31
C LYS A 6 20.63 23.19 -31.19
N LEU A 7 19.40 23.67 -30.97
CA LEU A 7 18.52 23.15 -29.91
C LEU A 7 17.72 21.90 -30.33
N PHE A 8 17.54 21.65 -31.63
CA PHE A 8 16.71 20.55 -32.13
C PHE A 8 17.48 19.28 -32.54
N ASN A 9 18.81 19.27 -32.40
CA ASN A 9 19.64 18.12 -32.82
C ASN A 9 20.14 17.23 -31.68
N GLN A 10 19.59 17.36 -30.47
CA GLN A 10 19.78 16.33 -29.46
C GLN A 10 18.88 15.14 -29.78
N LYS A 11 19.48 14.15 -30.46
CA LYS A 11 18.91 12.81 -30.66
C LYS A 11 18.39 12.29 -29.32
N ASN A 12 17.07 12.17 -29.20
CA ASN A 12 16.38 11.52 -28.10
C ASN A 12 16.80 10.04 -28.00
N LYS A 13 17.87 9.76 -27.27
CA LYS A 13 18.01 8.47 -26.58
C LYS A 13 17.19 8.59 -25.31
N HIS A 14 15.90 8.27 -25.38
CA HIS A 14 15.11 7.99 -24.19
C HIS A 14 15.67 6.73 -23.53
N GLN A 15 16.70 6.89 -22.70
CA GLN A 15 16.96 5.92 -21.64
C GLN A 15 15.69 5.92 -20.78
N LYS A 16 14.97 4.81 -20.78
CA LYS A 16 13.92 4.53 -19.79
C LYS A 16 14.57 4.63 -18.41
N ILE A 17 14.48 5.81 -17.80
CA ILE A 17 14.77 6.01 -16.39
C ILE A 17 13.65 5.26 -15.68
N LYS A 18 13.88 3.98 -15.35
CA LYS A 18 13.05 3.27 -14.39
C LYS A 18 13.10 4.10 -13.11
N SER A 19 11.94 4.56 -12.63
CA SER A 19 11.91 5.42 -11.45
C SER A 19 12.61 4.70 -10.29
N MET A 20 13.40 5.44 -9.51
CA MET A 20 14.15 4.88 -8.38
C MET A 20 13.25 4.11 -7.39
N GLY A 21 11.94 4.44 -7.33
CA GLY A 21 10.95 3.70 -6.55
C GLY A 21 10.72 2.26 -7.03
N GLN A 22 10.67 2.02 -8.35
CA GLN A 22 10.52 0.67 -8.92
C GLN A 22 11.77 -0.20 -8.69
N LEU A 23 12.97 0.39 -8.79
CA LEU A 23 14.22 -0.33 -8.57
C LEU A 23 14.37 -0.74 -7.09
N ASN A 24 13.98 0.11 -6.16
CA ASN A 24 14.00 -0.21 -4.72
C ASN A 24 13.00 -1.31 -4.36
N ALA A 25 11.77 -1.29 -4.92
CA ALA A 25 10.79 -2.33 -4.65
C ALA A 25 11.27 -3.73 -5.11
N ILE A 26 11.89 -3.81 -6.30
CA ILE A 26 12.42 -5.08 -6.85
C ILE A 26 13.63 -5.57 -6.06
N HIS A 27 14.52 -4.66 -5.62
CA HIS A 27 15.73 -5.05 -4.89
C HIS A 27 15.42 -5.51 -3.45
N VAL A 28 14.45 -4.87 -2.79
CA VAL A 28 13.99 -5.24 -1.43
C VAL A 28 13.25 -6.59 -1.46
N ALA A 29 12.39 -6.82 -2.46
CA ALA A 29 11.68 -8.09 -2.62
C ALA A 29 12.61 -9.31 -2.85
N ARG A 30 13.84 -9.10 -3.33
CA ARG A 30 14.81 -10.19 -3.58
C ARG A 30 15.70 -10.53 -2.38
N LYS A 31 15.75 -9.70 -1.34
CA LYS A 31 16.65 -9.86 -0.18
C LYS A 31 15.92 -10.03 1.16
N SER A 32 14.61 -9.89 1.18
CA SER A 32 13.78 -9.94 2.38
C SER A 32 12.92 -11.20 2.35
N GLU A 33 13.12 -12.12 3.29
CA GLU A 33 12.21 -13.26 3.54
C GLU A 33 10.83 -12.79 4.04
N LEU A 34 10.70 -11.52 4.40
CA LEU A 34 9.45 -10.89 4.82
C LEU A 34 8.71 -10.33 3.59
N PRO A 35 7.42 -10.65 3.42
CA PRO A 35 6.64 -10.25 2.26
C PRO A 35 6.44 -8.74 2.22
N VAL A 36 6.39 -8.21 1.00
CA VAL A 36 6.23 -6.77 0.76
C VAL A 36 4.82 -6.33 1.14
N ILE A 37 4.73 -5.33 2.03
CA ILE A 37 3.50 -4.56 2.26
C ILE A 37 3.56 -3.29 1.43
N VAL A 38 2.52 -3.07 0.63
CA VAL A 38 2.38 -1.86 -0.18
C VAL A 38 1.27 -0.95 0.34
N ALA A 39 1.39 0.34 0.07
CA ALA A 39 0.35 1.32 0.35
C ALA A 39 -0.92 0.96 -0.45
N PRO A 40 -2.08 0.74 0.19
CA PRO A 40 -3.32 0.46 -0.51
C PRO A 40 -3.84 1.66 -1.31
N VAL A 41 -3.53 2.89 -0.90
CA VAL A 41 -4.00 4.10 -1.60
C VAL A 41 -2.85 5.08 -1.79
N THR A 42 -3.03 6.03 -2.70
CA THR A 42 -2.18 7.23 -2.73
C THR A 42 -2.70 8.19 -1.67
N GLY A 43 -1.83 8.71 -0.81
CA GLY A 43 -2.20 9.70 0.20
C GLY A 43 -1.29 9.65 1.43
N GLN A 44 -1.85 9.95 2.60
CA GLN A 44 -1.09 10.03 3.85
C GLN A 44 -1.22 8.75 4.67
N LEU A 45 -0.10 8.05 4.88
CA LEU A 45 -0.01 6.89 5.76
C LEU A 45 0.25 7.32 7.20
N GLN A 46 -0.61 6.87 8.11
CA GLN A 46 -0.63 7.25 9.52
C GLN A 46 -0.73 6.02 10.42
N LYS A 47 -0.21 6.15 11.64
CA LYS A 47 -0.39 5.15 12.68
C LYS A 47 -1.82 5.24 13.20
N ILE A 48 -2.37 4.10 13.60
CA ILE A 48 -3.64 4.06 14.31
C ILE A 48 -3.34 4.38 15.78
N ASP A 49 -3.24 5.66 16.12
CA ASP A 49 -3.09 6.13 17.50
C ASP A 49 -4.44 6.58 18.08
N SER A 50 -4.62 6.33 19.36
CA SER A 50 -5.89 5.90 19.96
C SER A 50 -6.99 6.95 20.16
N ASP A 51 -6.83 8.21 19.75
CA ASP A 51 -7.80 9.27 20.06
C ASP A 51 -8.53 9.75 18.80
N GLY A 52 -9.84 9.46 18.73
CA GLY A 52 -10.74 9.96 17.68
C GLY A 52 -10.90 9.08 16.43
N GLU A 53 -10.20 7.95 16.35
CA GLU A 53 -10.28 7.03 15.21
C GLU A 53 -11.38 5.95 15.39
N PRO A 54 -12.22 5.68 14.36
CA PRO A 54 -13.26 4.64 14.39
C PRO A 54 -12.77 3.22 14.67
N VAL A 55 -11.47 2.95 14.49
CA VAL A 55 -10.85 1.64 14.66
C VAL A 55 -9.67 1.79 15.61
N HIS A 56 -9.65 0.99 16.67
CA HIS A 56 -8.54 0.95 17.62
C HIS A 56 -7.79 -0.37 17.46
N SER A 57 -6.66 -0.35 16.75
CA SER A 57 -5.74 -1.47 16.66
C SER A 57 -4.31 -0.96 16.67
N LYS A 58 -3.46 -1.60 17.47
CA LYS A 58 -2.01 -1.33 17.47
C LYS A 58 -1.28 -2.05 16.33
N ASN A 59 -1.98 -2.97 15.66
CA ASN A 59 -1.39 -3.95 14.76
C ASN A 59 -1.79 -3.63 13.32
N GLY A 60 -1.54 -2.39 12.89
CA GLY A 60 -2.00 -1.92 11.61
C GLY A 60 -1.66 -0.46 11.35
N PHE A 61 -2.15 0.03 10.22
CA PHE A 61 -1.99 1.41 9.81
C PHE A 61 -3.24 1.90 9.09
N MET A 62 -3.38 3.22 9.04
CA MET A 62 -4.44 3.90 8.32
C MET A 62 -3.83 4.71 7.18
N MET A 63 -4.58 4.87 6.09
CA MET A 63 -4.31 5.86 5.08
C MET A 63 -5.50 6.79 4.84
N LEU A 64 -5.20 8.08 4.72
CA LEU A 64 -6.11 9.10 4.20
C LEU A 64 -5.88 9.18 2.68
N PRO A 65 -6.85 8.81 1.84
CA PRO A 65 -6.66 8.77 0.39
C PRO A 65 -6.73 10.18 -0.23
N ASP A 66 -5.78 10.46 -1.11
CA ASP A 66 -5.77 11.59 -2.05
C ASP A 66 -6.10 11.14 -3.49
N GLY A 67 -6.14 9.82 -3.74
CA GLY A 67 -6.43 9.21 -5.03
C GLY A 67 -7.67 8.33 -5.03
N ASN A 68 -8.06 7.83 -6.21
CA ASN A 68 -9.36 7.19 -6.42
C ASN A 68 -9.39 5.66 -6.28
N ASN A 69 -8.23 5.02 -6.14
CA ASN A 69 -8.09 3.58 -6.22
C ASN A 69 -7.63 3.01 -4.88
N ILE A 70 -8.17 1.85 -4.52
CA ILE A 70 -7.70 1.02 -3.42
C ILE A 70 -7.04 -0.22 -4.00
N MET A 71 -5.80 -0.47 -3.62
CA MET A 71 -4.97 -1.59 -4.03
C MET A 71 -4.77 -2.58 -2.89
N SER A 72 -4.58 -3.85 -3.23
CA SER A 72 -4.28 -4.89 -2.25
C SER A 72 -2.93 -4.60 -1.58
N PRO A 73 -2.87 -4.47 -0.25
CA PRO A 73 -1.62 -4.17 0.44
C PRO A 73 -0.66 -5.36 0.49
N VAL A 74 -1.19 -6.57 0.34
CA VAL A 74 -0.44 -7.84 0.39
C VAL A 74 -0.93 -8.78 -0.71
N ALA A 75 -0.09 -9.77 -1.04
CA ALA A 75 -0.52 -10.91 -1.83
C ALA A 75 -1.16 -11.97 -0.91
N GLY A 76 -2.12 -12.75 -1.43
CA GLY A 76 -2.74 -13.81 -0.66
C GLY A 76 -4.02 -14.34 -1.28
N ILE A 77 -4.79 -15.07 -0.47
CA ILE A 77 -6.06 -15.67 -0.86
C ILE A 77 -7.20 -14.98 -0.13
N VAL A 78 -8.26 -14.60 -0.84
CA VAL A 78 -9.45 -13.99 -0.23
C VAL A 78 -10.14 -14.99 0.69
N ALA A 79 -10.29 -14.62 1.96
CA ALA A 79 -11.05 -15.39 2.95
C ALA A 79 -12.50 -14.91 3.07
N ALA A 80 -12.71 -13.59 3.05
CA ALA A 80 -14.00 -12.94 3.13
C ALA A 80 -13.93 -11.54 2.51
N SER A 81 -15.05 -11.04 1.98
CA SER A 81 -15.11 -9.73 1.31
C SER A 81 -16.54 -9.21 1.28
N ASP A 82 -16.68 -7.91 1.49
CA ASP A 82 -17.87 -7.12 1.15
C ASP A 82 -17.46 -5.73 0.62
N GLU A 83 -18.39 -4.78 0.57
CA GLU A 83 -18.12 -3.42 0.07
C GLU A 83 -17.27 -2.55 1.04
N GLN A 84 -17.07 -2.97 2.28
CA GLN A 84 -16.38 -2.23 3.35
C GLN A 84 -15.20 -2.96 3.99
N PHE A 85 -15.07 -4.28 3.82
CA PHE A 85 -13.92 -5.03 4.26
C PHE A 85 -13.48 -6.11 3.27
N LEU A 86 -12.20 -6.45 3.33
CA LEU A 86 -11.59 -7.56 2.59
C LEU A 86 -10.57 -8.23 3.51
N THR A 87 -10.78 -9.52 3.79
CA THR A 87 -9.85 -10.37 4.54
C THR A 87 -9.03 -11.20 3.57
N ILE A 88 -7.71 -11.07 3.66
CA ILE A 88 -6.73 -11.75 2.82
C ILE A 88 -5.88 -12.67 3.70
N GLN A 89 -5.94 -13.96 3.43
CA GLN A 89 -5.03 -14.95 3.99
C GLN A 89 -3.67 -14.83 3.31
N ASN A 90 -2.70 -14.31 4.06
CA ASN A 90 -1.31 -14.16 3.68
C ASN A 90 -0.45 -15.26 4.33
N ALA A 91 0.55 -15.75 3.60
CA ALA A 91 1.39 -16.86 4.06
C ALA A 91 2.25 -16.52 5.30
N HIS A 92 2.53 -15.25 5.57
CA HIS A 92 3.40 -14.82 6.67
C HIS A 92 2.68 -14.04 7.76
N TYR A 93 1.60 -13.33 7.39
CA TYR A 93 0.83 -12.52 8.33
C TYR A 93 -0.50 -13.14 8.75
N HIS A 94 -0.79 -14.37 8.32
CA HIS A 94 -2.08 -15.02 8.48
C HIS A 94 -3.21 -14.13 7.93
N ASP A 95 -4.14 -13.64 8.73
CA ASP A 95 -5.21 -12.78 8.24
C ASP A 95 -4.82 -11.29 8.21
N VAL A 96 -4.89 -10.70 7.02
CA VAL A 96 -4.77 -9.25 6.79
C VAL A 96 -6.12 -8.70 6.38
N VAL A 97 -6.63 -7.73 7.14
CA VAL A 97 -7.93 -7.11 6.89
C VAL A 97 -7.74 -5.70 6.33
N VAL A 98 -8.23 -5.48 5.11
CA VAL A 98 -8.42 -4.14 4.56
C VAL A 98 -9.82 -3.68 4.94
N GLN A 99 -9.93 -2.56 5.64
CA GLN A 99 -11.22 -1.99 6.02
C GLN A 99 -11.37 -0.57 5.48
N LEU A 100 -12.47 -0.31 4.80
CA LEU A 100 -12.86 0.99 4.29
C LEU A 100 -13.91 1.60 5.21
N LYS A 101 -13.61 2.76 5.79
CA LYS A 101 -14.58 3.59 6.48
C LYS A 101 -14.93 4.79 5.61
N THR A 102 -16.22 4.95 5.34
CA THR A 102 -16.78 6.04 4.54
C THR A 102 -18.25 6.20 4.87
N GLU A 103 -18.77 7.42 4.76
CA GLU A 103 -20.20 7.71 4.85
C GLU A 103 -20.92 7.49 3.50
N GLU A 104 -20.16 7.42 2.39
CA GLU A 104 -20.68 7.37 1.03
C GLU A 104 -20.29 6.07 0.31
N THR A 105 -20.88 4.96 0.72
CA THR A 105 -20.59 3.61 0.19
C THR A 105 -20.85 3.46 -1.32
N LYS A 106 -21.67 4.34 -1.91
CA LYS A 106 -21.89 4.38 -3.36
C LYS A 106 -20.70 4.93 -4.15
N LEU A 107 -19.89 5.80 -3.55
CA LEU A 107 -18.74 6.43 -4.20
C LEU A 107 -17.42 5.77 -3.80
N SER A 108 -17.32 5.27 -2.57
CA SER A 108 -16.15 4.56 -2.07
C SER A 108 -16.56 3.17 -1.61
N ARG A 109 -16.00 2.14 -2.23
CA ARG A 109 -16.28 0.73 -1.91
C ARG A 109 -15.14 -0.18 -2.30
N LEU A 110 -14.99 -1.26 -1.56
CA LEU A 110 -14.21 -2.41 -1.98
C LEU A 110 -14.98 -3.25 -3.00
N ALA A 111 -14.25 -3.93 -3.88
CA ALA A 111 -14.82 -4.92 -4.76
C ALA A 111 -15.16 -6.18 -3.96
N THR A 112 -16.26 -6.84 -4.32
CA THR A 112 -16.67 -8.09 -3.68
C THR A 112 -16.02 -9.28 -4.38
N TYR A 113 -15.28 -10.06 -3.61
CA TYR A 113 -14.57 -11.25 -4.10
C TYR A 113 -15.20 -12.53 -3.58
N ALA A 114 -15.11 -13.60 -4.38
CA ALA A 114 -15.41 -14.93 -3.91
C ALA A 114 -14.27 -15.46 -3.03
N LYS A 115 -14.62 -16.20 -1.98
CA LYS A 115 -13.63 -16.90 -1.15
C LYS A 115 -12.78 -17.83 -2.01
N GLY A 116 -11.46 -17.83 -1.77
CA GLY A 116 -10.48 -18.62 -2.50
C GLY A 116 -9.85 -17.92 -3.70
N GLN A 117 -10.29 -16.71 -4.07
CA GLN A 117 -9.65 -15.94 -5.14
C GLN A 117 -8.25 -15.49 -4.74
N GLN A 118 -7.30 -15.58 -5.68
CA GLN A 118 -5.93 -15.13 -5.47
C GLN A 118 -5.78 -13.65 -5.82
N LEU A 119 -5.09 -12.90 -4.95
CA LEU A 119 -4.72 -11.51 -5.14
C LEU A 119 -3.19 -11.36 -5.05
N HIS A 120 -2.65 -10.44 -5.84
CA HIS A 120 -1.28 -9.96 -5.72
C HIS A 120 -1.24 -8.61 -5.01
N ALA A 121 -0.12 -8.32 -4.35
CA ALA A 121 0.12 -6.99 -3.81
C ALA A 121 0.11 -5.96 -4.96
N GLY A 122 -0.70 -4.91 -4.83
CA GLY A 122 -0.90 -3.90 -5.86
C GLY A 122 -2.09 -4.14 -6.80
N ASP A 123 -2.78 -5.28 -6.71
CA ASP A 123 -4.01 -5.49 -7.48
C ASP A 123 -5.09 -4.49 -7.08
N LEU A 124 -5.89 -4.00 -8.03
CA LEU A 124 -7.00 -3.09 -7.75
C LEU A 124 -8.12 -3.85 -7.02
N ILE A 125 -8.46 -3.41 -5.80
CA ILE A 125 -9.46 -4.04 -4.93
C ILE A 125 -10.62 -3.13 -4.53
N GLY A 126 -10.65 -1.90 -5.02
CA GLY A 126 -11.72 -0.98 -4.71
C GLY A 126 -11.48 0.43 -5.22
N VAL A 127 -12.42 1.30 -4.88
CA VAL A 127 -12.39 2.73 -5.18
C VAL A 127 -12.54 3.53 -3.89
N ALA A 128 -11.73 4.58 -3.75
CA ALA A 128 -11.78 5.52 -2.63
C ALA A 128 -11.95 6.91 -3.22
N HIS A 129 -13.15 7.48 -3.23
CA HIS A 129 -13.37 8.80 -3.81
C HIS A 129 -12.86 9.89 -2.85
N ALA A 130 -11.58 10.27 -3.01
CA ALA A 130 -10.83 11.14 -2.08
C ALA A 130 -11.44 12.53 -1.81
N THR A 131 -12.35 13.02 -2.66
CA THR A 131 -13.02 14.31 -2.42
C THR A 131 -14.04 14.26 -1.27
N SER A 132 -14.40 13.07 -0.79
CA SER A 132 -15.24 12.89 0.39
C SER A 132 -14.34 12.92 1.63
N HIS A 133 -14.53 13.92 2.50
CA HIS A 133 -13.63 14.27 3.60
C HIS A 133 -13.54 13.21 4.73
N ASN A 134 -14.25 12.08 4.58
CA ASN A 134 -14.40 11.05 5.61
C ASN A 134 -13.98 9.65 5.16
N VAL A 135 -13.27 9.51 4.04
CA VAL A 135 -12.75 8.21 3.59
C VAL A 135 -11.47 7.87 4.35
N ARG A 136 -11.45 6.71 5.01
CA ARG A 136 -10.25 6.15 5.67
C ARG A 136 -10.09 4.71 5.25
N VAL A 137 -8.87 4.33 4.90
CA VAL A 137 -8.51 2.94 4.56
C VAL A 137 -7.58 2.40 5.63
N TYR A 138 -8.02 1.37 6.33
CA TYR A 138 -7.25 0.67 7.35
C TYR A 138 -6.70 -0.62 6.78
N VAL A 139 -5.47 -0.95 7.17
CA VAL A 139 -4.87 -2.26 6.97
C VAL A 139 -4.50 -2.78 8.35
N LEU A 140 -5.19 -3.85 8.75
CA LEU A 140 -5.10 -4.46 10.06
C LEU A 140 -4.48 -5.85 9.91
N PHE A 141 -3.59 -6.18 10.83
CA PHE A 141 -2.95 -7.47 10.96
C PHE A 141 -3.43 -8.14 12.26
N GLU A 142 -3.18 -9.45 12.38
CA GLU A 142 -3.40 -10.18 13.62
C GLU A 142 -2.58 -9.63 14.79
N ASP A 143 -3.01 -9.96 16.02
CA ASP A 143 -2.45 -9.37 17.24
C ASP A 143 -0.96 -9.66 17.46
N SER A 144 -0.44 -10.73 16.86
CA SER A 144 0.96 -11.12 16.91
C SER A 144 1.85 -10.39 15.89
N VAL A 145 1.30 -9.55 15.02
CA VAL A 145 2.03 -8.90 13.92
C VAL A 145 2.00 -7.39 14.09
N THR A 146 3.15 -6.80 14.43
CA THR A 146 3.33 -5.33 14.45
C THR A 146 4.16 -4.88 13.25
N PRO A 147 3.54 -4.29 12.22
CA PRO A 147 4.26 -3.88 11.03
C PRO A 147 5.16 -2.66 11.30
N GLN A 148 6.42 -2.70 10.83
CA GLN A 148 7.31 -1.53 10.86
C GLN A 148 7.20 -0.77 9.54
N LEU A 149 6.71 0.47 9.59
CA LEU A 149 6.26 1.21 8.40
C LEU A 149 6.91 2.58 8.26
N LYS A 150 7.02 3.07 7.01
CA LYS A 150 7.37 4.46 6.70
C LYS A 150 6.09 5.31 6.67
N TYR A 151 5.85 6.06 7.73
CA TYR A 151 4.72 7.00 7.82
C TYR A 151 4.95 8.25 6.95
N GLY A 152 3.85 8.88 6.52
CA GLY A 152 3.84 10.05 5.64
C GLY A 152 3.25 9.76 4.26
N ALA A 153 3.58 10.61 3.27
CA ALA A 153 3.03 10.50 1.93
C ALA A 153 3.51 9.23 1.21
N ALA A 154 2.58 8.47 0.63
CA ALA A 154 2.87 7.27 -0.15
C ALA A 154 1.98 7.21 -1.41
N TYR A 155 2.50 6.58 -2.46
CA TYR A 155 1.72 6.25 -3.66
C TYR A 155 1.10 4.85 -3.54
N ALA A 156 -0.10 4.67 -4.11
CA ALA A 156 -0.72 3.34 -4.18
C ALA A 156 0.23 2.32 -4.83
N GLY A 157 0.38 1.15 -4.21
CA GLY A 157 1.30 0.09 -4.65
C GLY A 157 2.78 0.32 -4.30
N GLN A 158 3.15 1.44 -3.68
CA GLN A 158 4.50 1.67 -3.18
C GLN A 158 4.77 0.81 -1.95
N ASN A 159 5.97 0.21 -1.86
CA ASN A 159 6.42 -0.48 -0.65
C ASN A 159 6.51 0.51 0.53
N VAL A 160 5.81 0.20 1.62
CA VAL A 160 5.77 0.99 2.85
C VAL A 160 6.44 0.28 4.03
N TRP A 161 6.85 -0.97 3.86
CA TRP A 161 7.53 -1.77 4.87
C TRP A 161 8.97 -1.30 5.10
N GLN A 162 9.39 -1.26 6.37
CA GLN A 162 10.79 -1.08 6.76
C GLN A 162 11.37 -2.42 7.20
N TYR A 163 12.45 -2.83 6.55
CA TYR A 163 13.25 -3.96 7.01
C TYR A 163 13.92 -3.60 8.34
N GLN A 164 13.74 -4.43 9.37
CA GLN A 164 14.61 -4.40 10.54
C GLN A 164 15.85 -5.24 10.21
N GLU A 165 17.02 -4.61 10.16
CA GLU A 165 18.24 -5.39 10.34
C GLU A 165 18.20 -5.97 11.75
N ASP A 166 18.26 -7.29 11.87
CA ASP A 166 18.45 -7.93 13.16
C ASP A 166 19.66 -7.28 13.84
N ALA A 167 19.43 -6.70 15.02
CA ALA A 167 20.48 -6.17 15.87
C ALA A 167 21.30 -7.32 16.51
N THR A 168 21.78 -8.26 15.70
CA THR A 168 22.68 -9.34 16.10
C THR A 168 23.80 -9.47 15.08
N HIS A 169 24.81 -8.60 15.22
CA HIS A 169 26.23 -8.94 15.19
C HIS A 169 27.04 -7.63 15.16
N GLY A 170 27.43 -7.17 16.34
CA GLY A 170 28.26 -5.98 16.49
C GLY A 170 28.90 -5.83 17.86
N GLU A 171 29.12 -6.93 18.59
CA GLU A 171 30.16 -6.97 19.62
C GLU A 171 31.35 -7.73 19.06
N LYS A 172 32.39 -6.98 18.69
CA LYS A 172 33.79 -7.39 18.84
C LYS A 172 34.63 -6.17 19.16
#